data_AF-A0A9P5TZU5-F1
#
_entry.id   AF-A0A9P5TZU5-F1
#
_cell.length_a   1.000
_cell.length_b   1.000
_cell.length_c   1.000
_cell.angle_alpha   90.00
_cell.angle_beta   90.00
_cell.angle_gamma   90.00
#
_symmetry.space_group_name_H-M   'P 1'
#
loop_
_entity.id
_entity.type
_entity.pdbx_description
1 polymer ?
#
loop_
_entity_poly.entity_id
_entity_poly.type
_entity_poly.pdbx_seq_one_letter_code
_entity_poly.pdbx_strand_id
1 'polypeptide(L)'
;SEGLPVPIVKRITRHVLHVLSGLHACGIAHTDPDLKPDNIMIGMSPQLTTKALEHWVAAHPARVYLPLQSLYKMVTSAFKSETLPLPSIDDLAQCTFRLTDVGHSQVVNDQTTDDITPLTLRPPEVILGGQWTESVDMWTLGAVVFTLMTDKPLFSTSVLDHHKHFLREGITAISTSDQEMEVLFWQMAAFTGKRYPPAVLELYPLSWNFFMNDGYDVSGACALIRRCLQINPSARPSAQELLEDSWL
;
A
#
# COMPACT_ATOMS: atom_id res chain seq x y z
N SER A 1 -5.75 1.81 16.00
CA SER A 1 -6.31 0.69 15.23
C SER A 1 -5.26 -0.40 15.13
N GLU A 2 -5.69 -1.65 15.15
CA GLU A 2 -4.83 -2.82 14.91
C GLU A 2 -4.98 -3.21 13.44
N GLY A 3 -3.90 -3.66 12.80
CA GLY A 3 -3.94 -4.11 11.41
C GLY A 3 -4.72 -5.41 11.22
N LEU A 4 -4.83 -5.87 9.98
CA LEU A 4 -5.56 -7.07 9.61
C LEU A 4 -4.87 -8.34 10.13
N PRO A 5 -5.66 -9.38 10.49
CA PRO A 5 -5.13 -10.69 10.85
C PRO A 5 -4.24 -11.28 9.75
N VAL A 6 -3.13 -11.89 10.13
CA VAL A 6 -2.14 -12.47 9.21
C VAL A 6 -2.75 -13.40 8.15
N PRO A 7 -3.71 -14.30 8.47
CA PRO A 7 -4.33 -15.15 7.46
C PRO A 7 -5.05 -14.38 6.34
N ILE A 8 -5.65 -13.23 6.67
CA ILE A 8 -6.31 -12.35 5.69
C ILE A 8 -5.25 -11.68 4.83
N VAL A 9 -4.18 -11.15 5.45
CA VAL A 9 -3.08 -10.50 4.73
C VAL A 9 -2.45 -11.47 3.73
N LYS A 10 -2.14 -12.72 4.12
CA LYS A 10 -1.62 -13.75 3.20
C LYS A 10 -2.52 -13.96 1.98
N ARG A 11 -3.84 -14.01 2.18
CA ARG A 11 -4.82 -14.16 1.10
C ARG A 11 -4.81 -12.96 0.17
N ILE A 12 -4.80 -11.74 0.74
CA ILE A 12 -4.69 -10.50 -0.03
C ILE A 12 -3.39 -10.51 -0.86
N THR A 13 -2.24 -10.74 -0.22
CA THR A 13 -0.92 -10.79 -0.87
C THR A 13 -0.90 -11.79 -2.02
N ARG A 14 -1.42 -13.01 -1.81
CA ARG A 14 -1.49 -14.04 -2.86
C ARG A 14 -2.32 -13.60 -4.05
N HIS A 15 -3.51 -13.02 -3.83
CA HIS A 15 -4.34 -12.55 -4.94
C HIS A 15 -3.70 -11.38 -5.70
N VAL A 16 -3.09 -10.43 -4.99
CA VAL A 16 -2.35 -9.33 -5.62
C VAL A 16 -1.19 -9.87 -6.46
N LEU A 17 -0.42 -10.83 -5.94
CA LEU A 17 0.69 -11.45 -6.67
C LEU A 17 0.23 -12.18 -7.94
N HIS A 18 -0.93 -12.83 -7.94
CA HIS A 18 -1.48 -13.43 -9.17
C HIS A 18 -1.77 -12.36 -10.24
N VAL A 19 -2.31 -11.21 -9.84
CA VAL A 19 -2.57 -10.11 -10.78
C VAL A 19 -1.26 -9.53 -11.30
N LEU A 20 -0.32 -9.23 -10.41
CA LEU A 20 1.00 -8.70 -10.79
C LEU A 20 1.75 -9.65 -11.70
N SER A 21 1.76 -10.96 -11.41
CA SER A 21 2.38 -11.98 -12.27
C SER A 21 1.80 -11.96 -13.69
N GLY A 22 0.48 -11.82 -13.83
CA GLY A 22 -0.19 -11.69 -15.13
C GLY A 22 0.16 -10.40 -15.89
N LEU A 23 0.24 -9.26 -15.19
CA LEU A 23 0.63 -7.98 -15.80
C LEU A 23 2.10 -7.98 -16.23
N HIS A 24 2.97 -8.45 -15.35
CA HIS A 24 4.42 -8.50 -15.59
C HIS A 24 4.77 -9.43 -16.74
N ALA A 25 4.04 -10.54 -16.91
CA ALA A 25 4.19 -11.42 -18.07
C ALA A 25 3.86 -10.74 -19.41
N CYS A 26 3.06 -9.67 -19.38
CA CYS A 26 2.73 -8.85 -20.55
C CYS A 26 3.66 -7.63 -20.72
N GLY A 27 4.68 -7.47 -19.88
CA GLY A 27 5.55 -6.29 -19.88
C GLY A 27 4.87 -5.03 -19.34
N ILE A 28 3.86 -5.19 -18.49
CA ILE A 28 3.07 -4.11 -17.91
C ILE A 28 3.39 -4.02 -16.42
N ALA A 29 3.79 -2.83 -15.97
CA ALA A 29 3.88 -2.51 -14.56
C ALA A 29 2.54 -1.89 -14.11
N HIS A 30 2.05 -2.28 -12.94
CA HIS A 30 0.79 -1.79 -12.41
C HIS A 30 0.88 -0.31 -12.05
N THR A 31 1.99 0.09 -11.42
CA THR A 31 2.40 1.48 -11.12
C THR A 31 1.40 2.33 -10.33
N ASP A 32 0.33 1.72 -9.83
CA ASP A 32 -0.82 2.45 -9.32
C ASP A 32 -0.45 3.35 -8.13
N PRO A 33 -0.70 4.67 -8.25
CA PRO A 33 -0.67 5.61 -7.15
C PRO A 33 -1.60 5.26 -5.99
N ASP A 34 -2.52 4.32 -6.14
CA ASP A 34 -3.44 3.94 -5.08
C ASP A 34 -3.41 2.45 -4.72
N LEU A 35 -2.26 1.78 -4.81
CA LEU A 35 -2.02 0.53 -4.04
C LEU A 35 -2.03 0.82 -2.53
N LYS A 36 -3.18 1.23 -2.02
CA LYS A 36 -3.53 1.40 -0.61
C LYS A 36 -4.49 0.27 -0.27
N PRO A 37 -4.62 -0.10 1.01
CA PRO A 37 -5.64 -1.05 1.46
C PRO A 37 -7.05 -0.77 0.88
N ASP A 38 -7.35 0.50 0.62
CA ASP A 38 -8.63 0.99 0.09
C ASP A 38 -8.96 0.49 -1.34
N ASN A 39 -7.96 0.18 -2.18
CA ASN A 39 -8.16 -0.28 -3.57
C ASN A 39 -8.13 -1.80 -3.72
N ILE A 40 -8.05 -2.53 -2.61
CA ILE A 40 -8.18 -3.98 -2.62
C ILE A 40 -9.67 -4.28 -2.50
N MET A 41 -10.35 -4.37 -3.65
CA MET A 41 -11.78 -4.61 -3.66
C MET A 41 -12.08 -6.00 -3.09
N ILE A 42 -12.99 -6.00 -2.11
CA ILE A 42 -13.52 -7.22 -1.50
C ILE A 42 -14.55 -7.79 -2.46
N GLY A 43 -14.23 -8.92 -3.07
CA GLY A 43 -15.17 -9.70 -3.86
C GLY A 43 -16.23 -10.36 -2.99
N MET A 44 -17.24 -10.90 -3.65
CA MET A 44 -18.39 -11.51 -2.99
C MET A 44 -17.98 -12.72 -2.13
N SER A 45 -18.58 -12.85 -0.95
CA SER A 45 -18.51 -14.03 -0.10
C SER A 45 -19.87 -14.76 -0.09
N PRO A 46 -19.96 -15.99 0.45
CA PRO A 46 -21.25 -16.67 0.62
C PRO A 46 -22.29 -15.85 1.40
N GLN A 47 -21.83 -14.92 2.27
CA GLN A 47 -22.65 -14.02 3.08
C GLN A 47 -22.85 -12.66 2.40
N LEU A 48 -21.84 -12.14 1.70
CA LEU A 48 -21.89 -10.90 0.90
C LEU A 48 -22.33 -11.17 -0.55
N THR A 49 -23.56 -11.64 -0.70
CA THR A 49 -24.17 -11.85 -2.02
C THR A 49 -24.89 -10.60 -2.53
N THR A 50 -25.11 -10.48 -3.85
CA THR A 50 -25.88 -9.38 -4.45
C THR A 50 -27.27 -9.33 -3.84
N LYS A 51 -27.86 -10.50 -3.60
CA LYS A 51 -29.17 -10.64 -2.96
C LYS A 51 -29.17 -10.18 -1.49
N ALA A 52 -28.09 -10.43 -0.75
CA ALA A 52 -27.94 -9.93 0.62
C ALA A 52 -27.78 -8.40 0.64
N LEU A 53 -27.00 -7.85 -0.29
CA LEU A 53 -26.84 -6.41 -0.48
C LEU A 53 -28.17 -5.74 -0.89
N GLU A 54 -28.90 -6.32 -1.85
CA GLU A 54 -30.23 -5.85 -2.28
C GLU A 54 -31.22 -5.83 -1.11
N HIS A 55 -31.27 -6.89 -0.30
CA HIS A 55 -32.10 -6.91 0.91
C HIS A 55 -31.69 -5.83 1.90
N TRP A 56 -30.38 -5.62 2.10
CA TRP A 56 -29.89 -4.60 3.00
C TRP A 56 -30.26 -3.19 2.52
N VAL A 57 -30.07 -2.89 1.24
CA VAL A 57 -30.45 -1.61 0.62
C VAL A 57 -31.95 -1.39 0.68
N ALA A 58 -32.76 -2.43 0.47
CA ALA A 58 -34.21 -2.35 0.61
C ALA A 58 -34.64 -2.07 2.06
N ALA A 59 -33.94 -2.63 3.05
CA ALA A 59 -34.20 -2.40 4.48
C ALA A 59 -33.65 -1.05 4.98
N HIS A 60 -32.68 -0.46 4.28
CA HIS A 60 -32.01 0.80 4.64
C HIS A 60 -32.08 1.80 3.48
N PRO A 61 -33.25 2.41 3.23
CA PRO A 61 -33.42 3.32 2.11
C PRO A 61 -32.52 4.56 2.26
N ALA A 62 -32.01 5.04 1.11
CA ALA A 62 -31.08 6.15 1.06
C ALA A 62 -31.63 7.39 1.78
N ARG A 63 -30.82 7.95 2.68
CA ARG A 63 -31.17 9.19 3.38
C ARG A 63 -30.75 10.39 2.54
N VAL A 64 -31.56 11.44 2.59
CA VAL A 64 -31.31 12.68 1.85
C VAL A 64 -31.04 13.79 2.86
N TYR A 65 -30.04 14.63 2.59
CA TYR A 65 -29.90 15.88 3.32
C TYR A 65 -31.12 16.76 3.06
N LEU A 66 -31.47 17.60 4.04
CA LEU A 66 -32.52 18.59 3.82
C LEU A 66 -32.15 19.47 2.61
N PRO A 67 -33.11 19.78 1.73
CA PRO A 67 -32.83 20.54 0.53
C PRO A 67 -32.25 21.91 0.92
N LEU A 68 -31.03 22.18 0.49
CA LEU A 68 -30.46 23.51 0.53
C LEU A 68 -30.92 24.25 -0.72
N GLN A 69 -31.42 25.47 -0.56
CA GLN A 69 -31.78 26.30 -1.69
C GLN A 69 -30.51 26.61 -2.48
N SER A 70 -30.36 26.01 -3.67
CA SER A 70 -29.22 26.34 -4.54
C SER A 70 -29.34 27.78 -5.03
N LEU A 71 -28.20 28.40 -5.33
CA LEU A 71 -28.10 29.77 -5.90
C LEU A 71 -28.96 29.97 -7.17
N TYR A 72 -29.39 28.88 -7.82
CA TYR A 72 -30.15 28.88 -9.07
C TYR A 72 -31.60 28.38 -8.95
N LYS A 73 -32.19 28.33 -7.74
CA LYS A 73 -33.58 27.86 -7.50
C LYS A 73 -33.85 26.39 -7.90
N MET A 74 -32.83 25.58 -8.15
CA MET A 74 -33.00 24.13 -8.25
C MET A 74 -32.96 23.50 -6.85
N VAL A 75 -33.96 22.68 -6.54
CA VAL A 75 -33.94 21.80 -5.37
C VAL A 75 -33.14 20.57 -5.77
N THR A 76 -31.91 20.44 -5.26
CA THR A 76 -31.11 19.23 -5.41
C THR A 76 -31.22 18.38 -4.15
N SER A 77 -31.72 17.16 -4.29
CA SER A 77 -31.69 16.15 -3.25
C SER A 77 -30.28 15.56 -3.16
N ALA A 78 -29.48 16.03 -2.20
CA ALA A 78 -28.18 15.43 -1.93
C ALA A 78 -28.35 14.18 -1.08
N PHE A 79 -27.90 13.02 -1.56
CA PHE A 79 -27.93 11.77 -0.80
C PHE A 79 -26.79 11.73 0.21
N LYS A 80 -27.09 11.23 1.39
CA LYS A 80 -26.09 10.97 2.42
C LYS A 80 -25.34 9.68 2.06
N SER A 81 -24.01 9.76 2.01
CA SER A 81 -23.16 8.57 1.88
C SER A 81 -23.32 7.70 3.13
N GLU A 82 -23.70 6.45 2.94
CA GLU A 82 -23.82 5.44 3.99
C GLU A 82 -22.95 4.24 3.64
N THR A 83 -22.16 3.79 4.62
CA THR A 83 -21.27 2.65 4.45
C THR A 83 -22.07 1.36 4.52
N LEU A 84 -21.78 0.41 3.62
CA LEU A 84 -22.22 -0.96 3.77
C LEU A 84 -21.71 -1.54 5.11
N PRO A 85 -22.41 -2.52 5.70
CA PRO A 85 -21.92 -3.19 6.89
C PRO A 85 -20.53 -3.78 6.61
N LEU A 86 -19.59 -3.51 7.51
CA LEU A 86 -18.24 -4.04 7.41
C LEU A 86 -18.31 -5.58 7.49
N PRO A 87 -17.64 -6.32 6.58
CA PRO A 87 -17.58 -7.76 6.65
C PRO A 87 -16.94 -8.22 7.96
N SER A 88 -17.39 -9.35 8.51
CA SER A 88 -16.68 -9.97 9.63
C SER A 88 -15.32 -10.52 9.18
N ILE A 89 -14.43 -10.81 10.14
CA ILE A 89 -13.14 -11.48 9.86
C ILE A 89 -13.37 -12.83 9.15
N ASP A 90 -14.41 -13.56 9.55
CA ASP A 90 -14.77 -14.84 8.93
C ASP A 90 -15.26 -14.68 7.49
N ASP A 91 -15.97 -13.59 7.19
CA ASP A 91 -16.37 -13.25 5.82
C ASP A 91 -15.14 -12.90 4.97
N LEU A 92 -14.24 -12.06 5.49
CA LEU A 92 -13.00 -11.68 4.80
C LEU A 92 -12.11 -12.90 4.49
N ALA A 93 -12.11 -13.90 5.36
CA ALA A 93 -11.38 -15.14 5.14
C ALA A 93 -11.93 -15.96 3.95
N GLN A 94 -13.18 -15.71 3.53
CA GLN A 94 -13.84 -16.38 2.41
C GLN A 94 -13.89 -15.51 1.15
N CYS A 95 -13.62 -14.20 1.26
CA CYS A 95 -13.60 -13.29 0.12
C CYS A 95 -12.45 -13.57 -0.85
N THR A 96 -12.70 -13.27 -2.12
CA THR A 96 -11.66 -13.07 -3.14
C THR A 96 -11.28 -11.60 -3.17
N PHE A 97 -10.01 -11.28 -3.17
CA PHE A 97 -9.53 -9.91 -3.26
C PHE A 97 -9.13 -9.62 -4.70
N ARG A 98 -9.51 -8.45 -5.22
CA ARG A 98 -9.16 -8.03 -6.58
C ARG A 98 -8.42 -6.72 -6.51
N LEU A 99 -7.27 -6.68 -7.16
CA LEU A 99 -6.59 -5.43 -7.46
C LEU A 99 -7.39 -4.70 -8.54
N THR A 100 -7.70 -3.44 -8.29
CA THR A 100 -8.44 -2.60 -9.23
C THR A 100 -7.61 -1.41 -9.67
N ASP A 101 -8.16 -0.66 -10.64
CA ASP A 101 -7.56 0.56 -11.20
C ASP A 101 -6.25 0.35 -11.99
N VAL A 102 -6.35 -0.39 -13.09
CA VAL A 102 -5.28 -0.48 -14.11
C VAL A 102 -5.15 0.80 -14.95
N GLY A 103 -5.87 1.88 -14.62
CA GLY A 103 -5.85 3.14 -15.37
C GLY A 103 -4.49 3.84 -15.33
N HIS A 104 -3.67 3.52 -14.33
CA HIS A 104 -2.32 4.03 -14.15
C HIS A 104 -1.23 3.05 -14.56
N SER A 105 -1.60 1.87 -15.08
CA SER A 105 -0.64 0.86 -15.52
C SER A 105 0.07 1.29 -16.80
N GLN A 106 1.34 0.95 -16.89
CA GLN A 106 2.21 1.38 -17.98
C GLN A 106 2.96 0.20 -18.59
N VAL A 107 3.10 0.19 -19.91
CA VAL A 107 3.97 -0.75 -20.61
C VAL A 107 5.41 -0.32 -20.33
N VAL A 108 6.24 -1.21 -19.81
CA VAL A 108 7.60 -0.86 -19.34
C VAL A 108 8.50 -0.33 -20.47
N ASN A 109 8.26 -0.76 -21.71
CA ASN A 109 8.99 -0.28 -22.88
C ASN A 109 8.37 0.96 -23.54
N ASP A 110 7.24 1.47 -23.03
CA ASP A 110 6.50 2.63 -23.58
C ASP A 110 5.88 3.43 -22.42
N GLN A 111 6.75 3.93 -21.53
CA GLN A 111 6.37 4.65 -20.32
C GLN A 111 5.92 6.08 -20.68
N THR A 112 4.80 6.50 -20.10
CA THR A 112 4.21 7.84 -20.31
C THR A 112 4.50 8.83 -19.19
N THR A 113 4.82 8.34 -17.98
CA THR A 113 5.14 9.16 -16.81
C THR A 113 5.99 8.40 -15.81
N ASP A 114 6.92 9.12 -15.17
CA ASP A 114 7.71 8.64 -14.03
C ASP A 114 7.07 8.99 -12.68
N ASP A 115 5.99 9.79 -12.67
CA ASP A 115 5.21 10.07 -11.47
C ASP A 115 4.26 8.91 -11.17
N ILE A 116 4.85 7.81 -10.71
CA ILE A 116 4.18 6.56 -10.34
C ILE A 116 4.21 6.36 -8.84
N THR A 117 3.18 5.71 -8.28
CA THR A 117 3.06 5.38 -6.84
C THR A 117 3.14 6.60 -5.89
N PRO A 118 2.44 6.67 -4.74
CA PRO A 118 2.61 7.80 -3.81
C PRO A 118 3.99 7.77 -3.21
N LEU A 119 4.49 8.95 -2.82
CA LEU A 119 5.84 9.11 -2.30
C LEU A 119 6.15 8.19 -1.09
N THR A 120 5.17 7.84 -0.25
CA THR A 120 5.33 6.90 0.88
C THR A 120 5.45 5.42 0.50
N LEU A 121 5.07 5.05 -0.73
CA LEU A 121 5.18 3.68 -1.27
C LEU A 121 6.15 3.63 -2.46
N ARG A 122 6.71 4.78 -2.84
CA ARG A 122 7.51 4.94 -4.05
C ARG A 122 8.85 4.24 -3.91
N PRO A 123 9.27 3.43 -4.89
CA PRO A 123 10.57 2.79 -4.87
C PRO A 123 11.72 3.80 -4.98
N PRO A 124 12.90 3.51 -4.40
CA PRO A 124 14.03 4.43 -4.36
C PRO A 124 14.53 4.83 -5.75
N GLU A 125 14.52 3.91 -6.73
CA GLU A 125 14.94 4.21 -8.10
C GLU A 125 14.06 5.27 -8.77
N VAL A 126 12.76 5.31 -8.46
CA VAL A 126 11.84 6.33 -9.00
C VAL A 126 12.08 7.68 -8.32
N ILE A 127 12.29 7.69 -6.99
CA ILE A 127 12.62 8.92 -6.25
C ILE A 127 13.94 9.52 -6.75
N LEU A 128 14.91 8.67 -7.12
CA LEU A 128 16.20 9.10 -7.69
C LEU A 128 16.13 9.53 -9.17
N GLY A 129 14.97 9.45 -9.81
CA GLY A 129 14.83 9.70 -11.26
C GLY A 129 15.58 8.68 -12.13
N GLY A 130 15.78 7.47 -11.62
CA GLY A 130 16.36 6.34 -12.34
C GLY A 130 15.33 5.62 -13.21
N GLN A 131 15.84 4.74 -14.08
CA GLN A 131 14.99 3.85 -14.86
C GLN A 131 14.28 2.86 -13.96
N TRP A 132 13.03 2.56 -14.29
CA TRP A 132 12.21 1.62 -13.55
C TRP A 132 11.56 0.57 -14.48
N THR A 133 11.20 -0.56 -13.88
CA THR A 133 10.58 -1.73 -14.54
C THR A 133 9.44 -2.25 -13.67
N GLU A 134 8.85 -3.39 -14.01
CA GLU A 134 7.85 -4.11 -13.22
C GLU A 134 8.26 -4.33 -11.74
N SER A 135 9.57 -4.31 -11.45
CA SER A 135 10.14 -4.42 -10.11
C SER A 135 9.64 -3.36 -9.12
N VAL A 136 9.10 -2.23 -9.61
CA VAL A 136 8.49 -1.19 -8.76
C VAL A 136 7.30 -1.72 -7.96
N ASP A 137 6.46 -2.53 -8.60
CA ASP A 137 5.26 -3.09 -7.95
C ASP A 137 5.63 -4.03 -6.80
N MET A 138 6.79 -4.70 -6.90
CA MET A 138 7.29 -5.60 -5.86
C MET A 138 7.69 -4.83 -4.60
N TRP A 139 8.30 -3.65 -4.75
CA TRP A 139 8.60 -2.77 -3.62
C TRP A 139 7.31 -2.26 -2.97
N THR A 140 6.39 -1.74 -3.79
CA THR A 140 5.09 -1.22 -3.33
C THR A 140 4.29 -2.31 -2.61
N LEU A 141 4.28 -3.54 -3.12
CA LEU A 141 3.68 -4.70 -2.45
C LEU A 141 4.25 -4.91 -1.04
N GLY A 142 5.58 -4.88 -0.87
CA GLY A 142 6.21 -5.04 0.44
C GLY A 142 5.75 -3.99 1.46
N ALA A 143 5.68 -2.73 1.03
CA ALA A 143 5.18 -1.63 1.86
C ALA A 143 3.68 -1.75 2.19
N VAL A 144 2.87 -2.26 1.25
CA VAL A 144 1.43 -2.51 1.47
C VAL A 144 1.20 -3.67 2.42
N VAL A 145 1.93 -4.77 2.30
CA VAL A 145 1.83 -5.90 3.24
C VAL A 145 2.12 -5.43 4.67
N PHE A 146 3.15 -4.61 4.86
CA PHE A 146 3.41 -3.98 6.17
C PHE A 146 2.22 -3.12 6.64
N THR A 147 1.68 -2.29 5.75
CA THR A 147 0.56 -1.39 6.08
C THR A 147 -0.69 -2.17 6.45
N LEU A 148 -1.02 -3.24 5.73
CA LEU A 148 -2.15 -4.12 6.04
C LEU A 148 -2.02 -4.77 7.42
N MET A 149 -0.80 -5.17 7.80
CA MET A 149 -0.55 -5.83 9.09
C MET A 149 -0.51 -4.86 10.28
N THR A 150 -0.20 -3.59 10.05
CA THR A 150 0.07 -2.62 11.13
C THR A 150 -0.91 -1.45 11.17
N ASP A 151 -1.73 -1.30 10.13
CA ASP A 151 -2.56 -0.12 9.86
C ASP A 151 -1.76 1.20 9.85
N LYS A 152 -0.47 1.11 9.49
CA LYS A 152 0.46 2.25 9.48
C LYS A 152 1.34 2.18 8.25
N PRO A 153 1.62 3.33 7.60
CA PRO A 153 2.51 3.33 6.45
C PRO A 153 3.92 2.94 6.91
N LEU A 154 4.62 2.17 6.07
CA LEU A 154 6.01 1.77 6.36
C LEU A 154 6.96 2.97 6.32
N PHE A 155 6.75 3.88 5.36
CA PHE A 155 7.51 5.11 5.20
C PHE A 155 6.60 6.33 5.33
N SER A 156 7.12 7.41 5.89
CA SER A 156 6.38 8.65 6.15
C SER A 156 7.14 9.84 5.58
N THR A 157 6.42 10.73 4.89
CA THR A 157 6.95 12.00 4.38
C THR A 157 7.07 13.07 5.47
N SER A 158 6.51 12.84 6.66
CA SER A 158 6.49 13.89 7.71
C SER A 158 7.91 14.20 8.21
N VAL A 159 8.36 15.43 7.95
CA VAL A 159 9.61 15.97 8.47
C VAL A 159 9.36 16.53 9.87
N LEU A 160 9.46 15.68 10.88
CA LEU A 160 9.38 16.09 12.29
C LEU A 160 10.67 16.82 12.70
N ASP A 161 10.60 17.68 13.72
CA ASP A 161 11.77 18.46 14.15
C ASP A 161 12.98 17.58 14.53
N HIS A 162 12.72 16.40 15.09
CA HIS A 162 13.78 15.44 15.42
C HIS A 162 14.37 14.74 14.18
N HIS A 163 13.68 14.76 13.03
CA HIS A 163 14.22 14.25 11.77
C HIS A 163 15.28 15.18 11.16
N LYS A 164 15.23 16.48 11.48
CA LYS A 164 16.11 17.49 10.87
C LYS A 164 17.60 17.23 11.06
N HIS A 165 17.99 16.55 12.13
CA HIS A 165 19.39 16.17 12.37
C HIS A 165 19.92 15.08 11.42
N PHE A 166 19.05 14.25 10.86
CA PHE A 166 19.44 13.19 9.91
C PHE A 166 19.59 13.70 8.49
N LEU A 167 19.16 14.93 8.23
CA LEU A 167 19.24 15.53 6.93
C LEU A 167 20.63 16.11 6.67
N ARG A 168 21.08 16.05 5.41
CA ARG A 168 22.34 16.68 5.00
C ARG A 168 22.33 18.19 5.28
N GLU A 169 23.50 18.75 5.61
CA GLU A 169 23.66 20.19 5.79
C GLU A 169 23.16 20.95 4.55
N GLY A 170 22.43 22.04 4.79
CA GLY A 170 21.84 22.88 3.74
C GLY A 170 20.49 22.41 3.20
N ILE A 171 19.97 21.23 3.58
CA ILE A 171 18.64 20.79 3.13
C ILE A 171 17.51 21.69 3.67
N THR A 172 17.70 22.28 4.84
CA THR A 172 16.65 23.09 5.48
C THR A 172 16.40 24.40 4.74
N ALA A 173 17.29 24.78 3.83
CA ALA A 173 17.20 25.95 2.97
C ALA A 173 16.55 25.65 1.59
N ILE A 174 16.26 24.38 1.29
CA ILE A 174 15.62 23.98 0.03
C ILE A 174 14.16 23.57 0.23
N SER A 175 13.50 23.18 -0.85
CA SER A 175 12.05 22.96 -0.87
C SER A 175 11.61 21.86 0.10
N THR A 176 10.35 21.92 0.55
CA THR A 176 9.76 20.89 1.42
C THR A 176 9.82 19.50 0.77
N SER A 177 9.61 19.43 -0.55
CA SER A 177 9.71 18.18 -1.32
C SER A 177 11.08 17.51 -1.18
N ASP A 178 12.16 18.29 -1.25
CA ASP A 178 13.51 17.72 -1.13
C ASP A 178 13.79 17.20 0.29
N GLN A 179 13.22 17.86 1.31
CA GLN A 179 13.32 17.40 2.70
C GLN A 179 12.54 16.09 2.90
N GLU A 180 11.34 15.97 2.31
CA GLU A 180 10.53 14.74 2.36
C GLU A 180 11.28 13.55 1.71
N MET A 181 11.88 13.76 0.55
CA MET A 181 12.65 12.72 -0.16
C MET A 181 13.86 12.23 0.66
N GLU A 182 14.62 13.14 1.27
CA GLU A 182 15.77 12.78 2.11
C GLU A 182 15.34 11.99 3.37
N VAL A 183 14.24 12.39 4.02
CA VAL A 183 13.68 11.63 5.14
C VAL A 183 13.30 10.21 4.70
N LEU A 184 12.69 10.06 3.52
CA LEU A 184 12.32 8.75 2.98
C LEU A 184 13.54 7.89 2.66
N PHE A 185 14.55 8.44 1.98
CA PHE A 185 15.78 7.70 1.71
C PHE A 185 16.46 7.21 2.98
N TRP A 186 16.50 8.06 4.00
CA TRP A 186 17.03 7.69 5.29
C TRP A 186 16.23 6.54 5.93
N GLN A 187 14.89 6.61 5.93
CA GLN A 187 14.04 5.53 6.42
C GLN A 187 14.24 4.23 5.63
N MET A 188 14.35 4.30 4.31
CA MET A 188 14.59 3.14 3.44
C MET A 188 15.96 2.51 3.69
N ALA A 189 17.01 3.31 3.82
CA ALA A 189 18.35 2.82 4.08
C ALA A 189 18.47 2.18 5.47
N ALA A 190 17.83 2.78 6.47
CA ALA A 190 17.68 2.20 7.81
C ALA A 190 16.98 0.84 7.77
N PHE A 191 15.86 0.75 7.05
CA PHE A 191 15.06 -0.46 6.95
C PHE A 191 15.80 -1.60 6.21
N THR A 192 16.46 -1.28 5.10
CA THR A 192 17.12 -2.28 4.24
C THR A 192 18.49 -2.73 4.76
N GLY A 193 18.95 -2.17 5.88
CA GLY A 193 20.25 -2.50 6.48
C GLY A 193 21.45 -2.07 5.65
N LYS A 194 21.26 -1.24 4.62
CA LYS A 194 22.34 -0.71 3.79
C LYS A 194 22.82 0.63 4.38
N ARG A 195 23.88 0.53 5.20
CA ARG A 195 24.70 1.60 5.83
C ARG A 195 24.03 2.97 6.07
N TYR A 196 23.51 3.17 7.28
CA TYR A 196 23.59 4.42 8.07
C TYR A 196 23.71 4.07 9.58
N PRO A 197 24.18 4.97 10.47
CA PRO A 197 24.67 4.62 11.82
C PRO A 197 23.63 3.99 12.77
N PRO A 198 24.00 3.10 13.72
CA PRO A 198 23.07 2.37 14.61
C PRO A 198 22.07 3.20 15.43
N ALA A 199 22.38 4.46 15.78
CA ALA A 199 21.47 5.37 16.48
C ALA A 199 20.19 5.70 15.67
N VAL A 200 20.17 5.36 14.38
CA VAL A 200 19.08 5.53 13.41
C VAL A 200 17.93 4.54 13.64
N LEU A 201 18.19 3.39 14.26
CA LEU A 201 17.17 2.34 14.47
C LEU A 201 16.28 2.58 15.70
N GLU A 202 16.66 3.52 16.57
CA GLU A 202 15.94 3.83 17.82
C GLU A 202 14.78 4.84 17.63
N LEU A 203 14.56 5.36 16.41
CA LEU A 203 13.61 6.45 16.15
C LEU A 203 12.23 6.02 15.61
N TYR A 204 12.06 4.74 15.24
CA TYR A 204 10.76 4.20 14.85
C TYR A 204 10.36 3.02 15.75
N PRO A 205 9.69 3.26 16.89
CA PRO A 205 9.36 2.24 17.88
C PRO A 205 8.43 1.11 17.36
N LEU A 206 7.89 1.20 16.14
CA LEU A 206 6.97 0.21 15.57
C LEU A 206 7.64 -0.74 14.56
N SER A 207 8.73 -0.35 13.90
CA SER A 207 9.49 -1.26 13.04
C SER A 207 10.18 -2.32 13.91
N TRP A 208 10.88 -1.90 14.96
CA TRP A 208 11.59 -2.80 15.87
C TRP A 208 10.69 -3.86 16.54
N ASN A 209 9.51 -3.44 17.02
CA ASN A 209 8.59 -4.34 17.73
C ASN A 209 7.94 -5.40 16.81
N PHE A 210 7.77 -5.12 15.52
CA PHE A 210 7.23 -6.11 14.58
C PHE A 210 8.26 -7.20 14.25
N PHE A 211 9.53 -6.83 14.05
CA PHE A 211 10.61 -7.77 13.71
C PHE A 211 11.20 -8.51 14.92
N MET A 212 10.85 -8.11 16.16
CA MET A 212 11.24 -8.80 17.40
C MET A 212 10.13 -9.63 18.03
N ASN A 213 8.93 -9.64 17.44
CA ASN A 213 7.85 -10.49 17.94
C ASN A 213 8.03 -11.91 17.38
N ASP A 214 8.47 -12.84 18.23
CA ASP A 214 8.81 -14.23 17.87
C ASP A 214 7.59 -15.12 17.55
N GLY A 215 6.49 -14.52 17.11
CA GLY A 215 5.42 -15.28 16.47
C GLY A 215 5.93 -15.83 15.14
N TYR A 216 5.87 -17.16 14.96
CA TYR A 216 6.35 -17.85 13.75
C TYR A 216 5.86 -17.19 12.45
N ASP A 217 4.61 -16.70 12.44
CA ASP A 217 4.00 -16.12 11.25
C ASP A 217 4.37 -14.65 10.99
N VAL A 218 4.78 -13.91 12.02
CA VAL A 218 5.30 -12.54 11.90
C VAL A 218 6.70 -12.58 11.31
N SER A 219 7.54 -13.52 11.74
CA SER A 219 8.89 -13.74 11.18
C SER A 219 8.86 -14.06 9.68
N GLY A 220 7.90 -14.89 9.25
CA GLY A 220 7.67 -15.17 7.83
C GLY A 220 7.27 -13.93 7.02
N ALA A 221 6.31 -13.15 7.52
CA ALA A 221 5.87 -11.90 6.88
C ALA A 221 7.04 -10.90 6.73
N CYS A 222 7.82 -10.79 7.81
CA CYS A 222 9.02 -9.97 7.86
C CYS A 222 10.05 -10.38 6.79
N ALA A 223 10.25 -11.68 6.60
CA ALA A 223 11.17 -12.19 5.59
C ALA A 223 10.68 -11.86 4.17
N LEU A 224 9.39 -12.05 3.87
CA LEU A 224 8.80 -11.68 2.59
C LEU A 224 8.95 -10.18 2.31
N ILE A 225 8.58 -9.32 3.27
CA ILE A 225 8.70 -7.85 3.14
C ILE A 225 10.15 -7.43 2.84
N ARG A 226 11.14 -8.03 3.51
CA ARG A 226 12.57 -7.72 3.26
C ARG A 226 13.03 -8.13 1.86
N ARG A 227 12.50 -9.22 1.30
CA ARG A 227 12.79 -9.62 -0.09
C ARG A 227 12.21 -8.62 -1.09
N CYS A 228 11.00 -8.10 -0.83
CA CYS A 228 10.39 -7.06 -1.64
C CYS A 228 11.19 -5.73 -1.61
N LEU A 229 11.67 -5.35 -0.43
CA LEU A 229 12.30 -4.05 -0.20
C LEU A 229 13.81 -4.05 -0.46
N GLN A 230 14.23 -4.55 -1.63
CA GLN A 230 15.63 -4.43 -2.06
C GLN A 230 15.86 -3.08 -2.75
N ILE A 231 16.92 -2.36 -2.35
CA ILE A 231 17.33 -1.10 -3.00
C ILE A 231 17.70 -1.34 -4.47
N ASN A 232 18.38 -2.45 -4.77
CA ASN A 232 18.66 -2.83 -6.15
C ASN A 232 17.37 -3.45 -6.73
N PRO A 233 16.74 -2.84 -7.76
CA PRO A 233 15.49 -3.34 -8.31
C PRO A 233 15.63 -4.76 -8.88
N SER A 234 16.78 -5.07 -9.50
CA SER A 234 17.07 -6.40 -10.05
C SER A 234 17.30 -7.48 -8.99
N ALA A 235 17.43 -7.11 -7.71
CA ALA A 235 17.53 -8.06 -6.60
C ALA A 235 16.16 -8.39 -5.99
N ARG A 236 15.09 -7.72 -6.42
CA ARG A 236 13.73 -8.02 -5.97
C ARG A 236 13.24 -9.29 -6.66
N PRO A 237 12.52 -10.16 -5.96
CA PRO A 237 11.88 -11.31 -6.59
C PRO A 237 10.76 -10.87 -7.52
N SER A 238 10.52 -11.65 -8.56
CA SER A 238 9.32 -11.52 -9.40
C SER A 238 8.05 -11.90 -8.62
N ALA A 239 6.89 -11.46 -9.12
CA ALA A 239 5.61 -11.86 -8.55
C ALA A 239 5.41 -13.38 -8.56
N GLN A 240 5.87 -14.05 -9.63
CA GLN A 240 5.82 -15.51 -9.75
C GLN A 240 6.66 -16.20 -8.69
N GLU A 241 7.89 -15.74 -8.43
CA GLU A 241 8.76 -16.31 -7.39
C GLU A 241 8.21 -16.08 -5.98
N LEU A 242 7.50 -14.97 -5.73
CA LEU A 242 6.87 -14.74 -4.43
C LEU A 242 5.62 -15.58 -4.22
N LEU A 243 4.90 -16.01 -5.27
CA LEU A 243 3.77 -16.94 -5.12
C LEU A 243 4.19 -18.30 -4.52
N GLU A 244 5.46 -18.66 -4.66
CA GLU A 244 6.07 -19.89 -4.12
C GLU A 244 6.73 -19.66 -2.75
N ASP A 245 6.63 -18.46 -2.18
CA ASP A 245 7.22 -18.15 -0.87
C ASP A 245 6.56 -18.96 0.25
N SER A 246 7.38 -19.56 1.12
CA SER A 246 6.96 -20.37 2.26
C SER A 246 5.98 -19.69 3.22
N TRP A 247 5.97 -18.35 3.27
CA TRP A 247 5.06 -17.61 4.13
C TRP A 247 3.63 -17.62 3.60
N LEU A 248 3.43 -17.67 2.28
CA LEU A 248 2.09 -17.60 1.68
C LEU A 248 1.36 -18.94 1.81
#